data_AF-A0A2P6QC23-F1
#
_entry.id   AF-A0A2P6QC23-F1
#
_cell.length_a   1.000
_cell.length_b   1.000
_cell.length_c   1.000
_cell.angle_alpha   90.00
_cell.angle_beta   90.00
_cell.angle_gamma   90.00
#
_symmetry.space_group_name_H-M   'P 1'
#
loop_
_entity.id
_entity.type
_entity.pdbx_description
1 polymer ?
#
loop_
_entity_poly.entity_id
_entity_poly.type
_entity_poly.pdbx_seq_one_letter_code
_entity_poly.pdbx_strand_id
1 'polypeptide(L)' 'MFKMLLKYRPEDKAEKKERLLKRAQAETEGKTVEAKKPIVVKYGLNHVTYLIEQNKAQLVVIAHDVDPVELVVWLPAF' A
#
# COMPACT_ATOMS: atom_id res chain seq x y z
N MET A 1 -15.08 3.35 -8.36
CA MET A 1 -13.91 3.53 -7.47
C MET A 1 -13.52 2.23 -6.75
N PHE A 2 -14.34 1.72 -5.83
CA PHE A 2 -13.97 0.56 -4.98
C PHE A 2 -13.63 -0.73 -5.74
N LYS A 3 -14.27 -0.99 -6.89
CA LYS A 3 -13.93 -2.13 -7.77
C LYS A 3 -12.48 -2.10 -8.27
N MET A 4 -11.89 -0.92 -8.46
CA MET A 4 -10.49 -0.77 -8.86
C MET A 4 -9.55 -1.03 -7.68
N LEU A 5 -9.89 -0.52 -6.50
CA LEU A 5 -9.11 -0.71 -5.26
C LEU A 5 -9.05 -2.18 -4.83
N LEU A 6 -10.12 -2.96 -5.08
CA LEU A 6 -10.17 -4.40 -4.85
C LEU A 6 -9.06 -5.17 -5.58
N LYS A 7 -8.66 -4.75 -6.79
CA LYS A 7 -7.58 -5.37 -7.55
C LYS A 7 -6.19 -5.10 -6.96
N TYR A 8 -6.05 -4.00 -6.22
CA TYR A 8 -4.79 -3.55 -5.61
C TYR A 8 -4.77 -3.72 -4.09
N ARG A 9 -5.61 -4.63 -3.57
CA ARG A 9 -5.74 -4.84 -2.13
C ARG A 9 -4.40 -5.32 -1.55
N PRO A 10 -3.93 -4.75 -0.44
CA PRO A 10 -2.73 -5.22 0.23
C PRO A 10 -2.91 -6.66 0.73
N GLU A 11 -1.82 -7.44 0.73
CA GLU A 11 -1.79 -8.83 1.18
C GLU A 11 -2.24 -8.97 2.64
N ASP A 12 -2.96 -10.05 2.94
CA ASP A 12 -3.28 -10.39 4.32
C ASP A 12 -2.05 -10.92 5.07
N LYS A 13 -2.10 -10.90 6.42
CA LYS A 13 -0.97 -11.37 7.26
C LYS A 13 -0.58 -12.83 6.97
N ALA A 14 -1.57 -13.68 6.65
CA ALA A 14 -1.36 -15.08 6.30
C ALA A 14 -0.66 -15.22 4.93
N GLU A 15 -1.18 -14.54 3.91
CA GLU A 15 -0.61 -14.51 2.56
C GLU A 15 0.82 -13.92 2.55
N LYS A 16 1.06 -12.89 3.36
CA LYS A 16 2.41 -12.31 3.53
C LYS A 16 3.39 -13.33 4.10
N LYS A 17 2.96 -14.14 5.07
CA LYS A 17 3.79 -15.22 5.64
C LYS A 17 4.08 -16.30 4.60
N GLU A 18 3.07 -16.72 3.84
CA GLU A 18 3.25 -17.68 2.75
C GLU A 18 4.19 -17.15 1.64
N ARG A 19 4.07 -15.87 1.26
CA ARG A 19 4.97 -15.26 0.28
C ARG A 19 6.41 -15.25 0.79
N LEU A 20 6.64 -14.96 2.07
CA LEU A 20 7.97 -14.97 2.65
C LEU A 20 8.55 -16.39 2.69
N LEU A 21 7.75 -17.41 3.03
CA LEU A 21 8.16 -18.81 3.00
C LEU A 21 8.51 -19.28 1.59
N LYS A 22 7.66 -18.97 0.59
CA LYS A 22 7.90 -19.31 -0.82
C LYS A 22 9.13 -18.59 -1.37
N ARG A 23 9.37 -17.34 -0.97
CA ARG A 23 10.59 -16.60 -1.35
C ARG A 23 11.84 -17.22 -0.71
N ALA A 24 11.80 -17.54 0.57
CA ALA A 24 12.92 -18.17 1.26
C ALA A 24 13.28 -19.53 0.61
N GLN A 25 12.27 -20.33 0.24
CA GLN A 25 12.47 -21.60 -0.48
C GLN A 25 13.07 -21.38 -1.87
N ALA A 26 12.58 -20.40 -2.63
CA ALA A 26 13.09 -20.09 -3.96
C ALA A 26 14.52 -19.51 -3.94
N GLU A 27 14.88 -18.74 -2.91
CA GLU A 27 16.23 -18.23 -2.68
C GLU A 27 17.18 -19.37 -2.29
N THR A 28 16.76 -20.32 -1.45
CA THR A 28 17.57 -21.52 -1.13
C THR A 28 17.75 -22.44 -2.33
N GLU A 29 16.81 -22.46 -3.28
CA GLU A 29 16.92 -23.19 -4.55
C GLU A 29 17.72 -22.42 -5.63
N GLY A 30 18.22 -21.22 -5.33
CA GLY A 30 19.12 -20.47 -6.21
C GLY A 30 18.48 -19.84 -7.44
N LYS A 31 17.13 -19.80 -7.53
CA LYS A 31 16.44 -19.10 -8.61
C LYS A 31 16.28 -17.62 -8.23
N THR A 32 16.90 -16.74 -9.02
CA THR A 32 16.74 -15.29 -8.91
C THR A 32 15.30 -14.89 -9.21
N VAL A 33 14.49 -14.78 -8.16
CA VAL A 33 13.10 -14.35 -8.28
C VAL A 33 13.09 -12.84 -8.52
N GLU A 34 13.08 -12.43 -9.79
CA GLU A 34 12.63 -11.09 -10.19
C GLU A 34 11.15 -10.95 -9.85
N ALA A 35 10.86 -10.74 -8.57
CA ALA A 35 9.52 -10.47 -8.11
C ALA A 35 9.16 -9.05 -8.55
N LYS A 36 8.44 -8.94 -9.68
CA LYS A 36 7.74 -7.71 -10.10
C LYS A 36 7.08 -7.10 -8.86
N LYS A 37 7.53 -5.90 -8.50
CA LYS A 37 7.12 -5.24 -7.25
C LYS A 37 5.60 -5.04 -7.28
N PRO A 38 4.84 -5.63 -6.36
CA PRO A 38 3.39 -5.56 -6.43
C PRO A 38 2.94 -4.12 -6.22
N ILE A 39 2.12 -3.62 -7.16
CA ILE A 39 1.41 -2.36 -7.00
C ILE A 39 0.25 -2.66 -6.07
N VAL A 40 0.24 -2.02 -4.92
CA VAL A 40 -0.80 -2.16 -3.89
C VAL A 40 -1.20 -0.78 -3.42
N VAL A 41 -2.45 -0.66 -2.95
CA VAL A 41 -2.93 0.56 -2.30
C VAL A 41 -2.06 0.81 -1.07
N LYS A 42 -1.46 2.01 -1.01
CA LYS A 42 -0.71 2.47 0.16
C LYS A 42 -1.69 3.05 1.16
N TYR A 43 -1.48 2.74 2.44
CA TYR A 43 -2.35 3.15 3.54
C TYR A 43 -1.52 3.67 4.71
N GLY A 44 -2.16 4.43 5.59
CA GLY A 44 -1.55 5.10 6.74
C GLY A 44 -1.22 6.57 6.45
N LEU A 45 -1.53 7.44 7.41
CA LEU A 45 -1.42 8.90 7.25
C LEU A 45 0.00 9.30 6.82
N ASN A 46 1.02 8.96 7.61
CA ASN A 46 2.43 9.34 7.35
C ASN A 46 2.97 8.84 6.00
N HIS A 47 2.46 7.70 5.51
CA HIS A 47 2.91 7.14 4.24
C HIS A 47 2.21 7.82 3.06
N VAL A 48 0.91 8.09 3.19
CA VAL A 48 0.15 8.81 2.17
C VAL A 48 0.67 10.23 2.02
N THR A 49 0.95 10.92 3.13
CA THR A 49 1.45 12.30 3.13
C THR A 49 2.80 12.40 2.44
N TYR A 50 3.73 11.51 2.77
CA TYR A 50 5.01 11.41 2.09
C TYR A 50 4.88 11.17 0.58
N LEU A 51 3.90 10.36 0.14
CA LEU A 51 3.67 10.10 -1.28
C LEU A 51 3.05 11.30 -2.02
N ILE A 52 2.27 12.13 -1.31
CA ILE A 52 1.75 13.41 -1.81
C ILE A 52 2.91 14.40 -1.98
N GLU A 53 3.76 14.57 -0.96
CA GLU A 53 4.94 15.44 -1.01
C GLU A 53 5.90 15.06 -2.13
N GLN A 54 6.05 13.75 -2.40
CA GLN A 54 6.87 13.25 -3.51
C GLN A 54 6.20 13.32 -4.89
N ASN A 55 4.96 13.79 -4.96
CA ASN A 55 4.15 13.85 -6.19
C ASN A 55 4.04 12.48 -6.90
N LYS A 56 4.02 11.39 -6.11
CA LYS A 56 3.89 10.01 -6.59
C LYS A 56 2.47 9.48 -6.44
N ALA A 57 1.65 10.13 -5.62
CA ALA A 57 0.24 9.79 -5.43
C ALA A 57 -0.60 10.34 -6.59
N GLN A 58 -1.21 9.47 -7.38
CA GLN A 58 -2.10 9.88 -8.47
C GLN A 58 -3.54 10.14 -7.99
N LEU A 59 -3.96 9.45 -6.94
CA LEU A 59 -5.30 9.54 -6.38
C LEU A 59 -5.25 9.24 -4.88
N VAL A 60 -5.82 10.14 -4.08
CA VAL A 60 -5.96 9.97 -2.63
C VAL A 60 -7.45 9.93 -2.30
N VAL A 61 -7.86 8.96 -1.49
CA VAL A 61 -9.24 8.81 -1.03
C VAL A 61 -9.25 9.10 0.47
N ILE A 62 -9.95 10.16 0.88
CA ILE A 62 -10.02 10.63 2.26
C ILE A 62 -11.36 10.18 2.85
N ALA A 63 -11.31 9.59 4.05
CA ALA A 63 -12.51 9.24 4.79
C ALA A 63 -13.14 10.52 5.37
N HIS A 64 -14.48 10.57 5.39
CA HIS A 64 -15.22 11.70 5.94
C HIS A 64 -15.46 11.56 7.45
N ASP A 65 -15.49 10.32 7.95
CA ASP A 65 -15.70 9.96 9.35
C ASP A 65 -14.36 9.70 10.02
N VAL A 66 -13.61 10.78 10.28
CA VAL A 66 -12.30 10.72 10.95
C VAL A 66 -12.34 11.61 12.16
N ASP A 67 -12.10 11.01 13.32
CA ASP A 67 -12.02 11.69 14.61
C ASP A 67 -10.63 11.43 15.20
N PRO A 68 -9.77 12.45 15.41
CA PRO A 68 -10.00 13.89 15.19
C PRO A 68 -9.91 14.34 13.71
N VAL A 69 -10.77 15.27 13.31
CA VAL A 69 -10.91 15.77 11.92
C VAL A 69 -9.67 16.55 11.44
N GLU A 70 -8.92 17.11 12.39
CA GLU A 70 -7.68 17.85 12.17
C GLU A 70 -6.63 17.00 11.48
N LEU A 71 -6.68 15.66 11.59
CA LEU A 71 -5.75 14.76 10.92
C LEU A 71 -5.91 14.72 9.40
N VAL A 72 -7.10 15.07 8.89
CA VAL A 72 -7.41 14.98 7.46
C VAL A 72 -7.71 16.32 6.82
N VAL A 73 -8.02 17.36 7.60
CA VAL A 73 -8.39 18.68 7.08
C VAL A 73 -7.31 19.34 6.22
N TRP A 74 -6.04 19.02 6.49
CA TRP A 74 -4.89 19.60 5.79
C TRP A 74 -4.50 18.83 4.51
N LEU A 75 -4.95 17.58 4.35
CA LEU A 75 -4.58 16.74 3.20
C LEU A 75 -5.05 17.29 1.85
N PRO A 76 -6.25 17.90 1.70
CA PRO A 76 -6.68 18.51 0.44
C PRO A 76 -6.00 19.85 0.13
N ALA A 77 -5.41 20.49 1.14
CA ALA A 77 -4.75 21.79 1.00
C ALA A 77 -3.27 21.66 0.62
N PHE A 78 -2.66 20.49 0.85
CA PHE A 78 -1.33 20.12 0.39
C PHE A 78 -1.32 19.82 -1.12
#